data_AF-A0A6A5U9E2-F1
#
_entry.id   AF-A0A6A5U9E2-F1
#
_cell.length_a   1.000
_cell.length_b   1.000
_cell.length_c   1.000
_cell.angle_alpha   90.00
_cell.angle_beta   90.00
_cell.angle_gamma   90.00
#
_symmetry.space_group_name_H-M   'P 1'
#
loop_
_entity.id
_entity.type
_entity.pdbx_description
1 polymer ?
#
loop_
_entity_poly.entity_id
_entity_poly.type
_entity_poly.pdbx_seq_one_letter_code
_entity_poly.pdbx_strand_id
1 'polypeptide(L)'
;MGFSSVRSAIQDLQDNYYDLIETRDFGILTWLSFGAIFQLLSLAYLPARVAASLPVLWLLYRMFKATIDTRGLFTTSFTDIKQRRWTPDIIDQIFKDMWREAENNRSNWTYLGRSATLCDTSDAAGTTTIWLSYWKDLKGLRAFANSAAHRLGQDRFNAKRFPYMGIMHETFHAPNGSWEAIYDSFRLWGIGTLKYAVGEGRDELEPRGALKVNPRGSSMFSRMGRRQ
;
A
#
# COMPACT_ATOMS: atom_id res chain seq x y z
N MET A 1 -14.90 -36.63 -30.90
CA MET A 1 -14.03 -35.48 -31.23
C MET A 1 -14.68 -34.10 -31.03
N GLY A 2 -15.97 -33.97 -30.68
CA GLY A 2 -16.63 -32.64 -30.58
C GLY A 2 -16.57 -31.93 -29.22
N PHE A 3 -16.44 -32.65 -28.12
CA PHE A 3 -16.51 -32.04 -26.78
C PHE A 3 -15.19 -31.40 -26.30
N SER A 4 -14.04 -31.87 -26.80
CA SER A 4 -12.74 -31.31 -26.41
C SER A 4 -12.47 -29.96 -27.07
N SER A 5 -12.90 -29.76 -28.32
CA SER A 5 -12.73 -28.47 -29.02
C SER A 5 -13.66 -27.38 -28.47
N VAL A 6 -14.89 -27.74 -28.09
CA VAL A 6 -15.81 -26.80 -27.44
C VAL A 6 -15.28 -26.41 -26.07
N ARG A 7 -14.76 -27.38 -25.29
CA ARG A 7 -14.15 -27.08 -24.00
C ARG A 7 -12.92 -26.18 -24.13
N SER A 8 -12.03 -26.44 -25.09
CA SER A 8 -10.86 -25.58 -25.30
C SER A 8 -11.25 -24.18 -25.76
N ALA A 9 -12.24 -24.05 -26.65
CA ALA A 9 -12.74 -22.75 -27.08
C ALA A 9 -13.37 -21.94 -25.94
N ILE A 10 -14.10 -22.60 -25.02
CA ILE A 10 -14.64 -21.96 -23.82
C ILE A 10 -13.51 -21.56 -22.87
N GLN A 11 -12.49 -22.40 -22.72
CA GLN A 11 -11.32 -22.13 -21.89
C GLN A 11 -10.54 -20.92 -22.43
N ASP A 12 -10.24 -20.89 -23.73
CA ASP A 12 -9.55 -19.77 -24.38
C ASP A 12 -10.34 -18.46 -24.29
N LEU A 13 -11.67 -18.53 -24.41
CA LEU A 13 -12.51 -17.35 -24.29
C LEU A 13 -12.57 -16.85 -22.84
N GLN A 14 -12.57 -17.77 -21.87
CA GLN A 14 -12.43 -17.40 -20.47
C GLN A 14 -11.06 -16.76 -20.24
N ASP A 15 -9.96 -17.42 -20.59
CA ASP A 15 -8.61 -16.92 -20.29
C ASP A 15 -8.30 -15.56 -20.95
N ASN A 16 -8.84 -15.30 -22.14
CA ASN A 16 -8.62 -14.04 -22.86
C ASN A 16 -9.56 -12.89 -22.44
N TYR A 17 -10.77 -13.19 -21.96
CA TYR A 17 -11.81 -12.16 -21.71
C TYR A 17 -12.31 -12.11 -20.26
N TYR A 18 -11.85 -13.00 -19.38
CA TYR A 18 -12.23 -13.02 -17.96
C TYR A 18 -11.86 -11.70 -17.27
N ASP A 19 -10.72 -11.11 -17.61
CA ASP A 19 -10.28 -9.81 -17.08
C ASP A 19 -11.15 -8.62 -17.57
N LEU A 20 -11.67 -8.68 -18.81
CA LEU A 20 -12.53 -7.63 -19.35
C LEU A 20 -13.90 -7.59 -18.66
N ILE A 21 -14.40 -8.74 -18.21
CA ILE A 21 -15.73 -8.86 -17.62
C ILE A 21 -15.68 -8.74 -16.09
N GLU A 22 -14.60 -9.17 -15.42
CA GLU A 22 -14.60 -9.22 -13.94
C GLU A 22 -13.83 -8.08 -13.27
N THR A 23 -12.77 -7.52 -13.89
CA THR A 23 -11.79 -6.78 -13.09
C THR A 23 -11.69 -5.27 -13.31
N ARG A 24 -11.90 -4.65 -14.50
CA ARG A 24 -11.48 -3.22 -14.64
C ARG A 24 -12.29 -2.19 -15.45
N ASP A 25 -13.16 -2.55 -16.40
CA ASP A 25 -13.62 -1.52 -17.37
C ASP A 25 -15.03 -0.94 -17.18
N PHE A 26 -15.83 -1.49 -16.26
CA PHE A 26 -17.18 -0.99 -16.01
C PHE A 26 -17.33 -0.38 -14.63
N GLY A 27 -17.69 0.91 -14.59
CA GLY A 27 -18.01 1.60 -13.34
C GLY A 27 -19.21 0.98 -12.62
N ILE A 28 -19.33 1.25 -11.32
CA ILE A 28 -20.42 0.74 -10.47
C ILE A 28 -21.80 1.05 -11.07
N LEU A 29 -21.97 2.22 -11.67
CA LEU A 29 -23.21 2.62 -12.33
C LEU A 29 -23.57 1.73 -13.53
N THR A 30 -22.57 1.30 -14.30
CA THR A 30 -22.78 0.43 -15.47
C THR A 30 -23.23 -0.96 -15.03
N TRP A 31 -22.61 -1.51 -13.99
CA TRP A 31 -23.03 -2.78 -13.40
C TRP A 31 -24.44 -2.73 -12.82
N LEU A 32 -24.80 -1.65 -12.12
CA LEU A 32 -26.15 -1.44 -11.62
C LEU A 32 -27.17 -1.33 -12.76
N SER A 33 -26.78 -0.67 -13.86
CA SER A 33 -27.63 -0.53 -15.05
C SER A 33 -27.89 -1.87 -15.71
N PHE A 34 -26.86 -2.70 -15.90
CA PHE A 34 -27.04 -4.07 -16.41
C PHE A 34 -27.89 -4.91 -15.46
N GLY A 35 -27.63 -4.85 -14.14
CA GLY A 35 -28.43 -5.55 -13.14
C GLY A 35 -29.91 -5.17 -13.20
N ALA A 36 -30.21 -3.88 -13.35
CA ALA A 36 -31.58 -3.39 -13.47
C ALA A 36 -32.27 -3.88 -14.75
N ILE A 37 -31.57 -3.85 -15.90
CA ILE A 37 -32.09 -4.35 -17.18
C ILE A 37 -32.40 -5.85 -17.07
N PHE A 38 -31.47 -6.65 -16.55
CA PHE A 38 -31.69 -8.08 -16.37
C PHE A 38 -32.83 -8.38 -15.39
N GLN A 39 -32.97 -7.60 -14.32
CA GLN A 39 -34.07 -7.75 -13.37
C GLN A 39 -35.42 -7.45 -14.03
N LEU A 40 -35.50 -6.40 -14.86
CA LEU A 40 -36.72 -6.05 -15.58
C LEU A 40 -37.09 -7.11 -16.63
N LEU A 41 -36.11 -7.60 -17.40
CA LEU A 41 -36.32 -8.69 -18.35
C LEU A 41 -36.77 -9.97 -17.63
N SER A 42 -36.15 -10.31 -16.51
CA SER A 42 -36.53 -11.45 -15.68
C SER A 42 -37.98 -11.34 -15.19
N LEU A 43 -38.40 -10.17 -14.71
CA LEU A 43 -39.79 -9.91 -14.29
C LEU A 43 -40.79 -9.94 -15.45
N ALA A 44 -40.36 -9.60 -16.67
CA ALA A 44 -41.21 -9.62 -17.85
C ALA A 44 -41.50 -11.03 -18.36
N TYR A 45 -40.54 -11.95 -18.24
CA TYR A 45 -40.62 -13.29 -18.84
C TYR A 45 -40.79 -14.44 -17.83
N LEU A 46 -40.56 -14.19 -16.53
CA LEU A 46 -40.61 -15.22 -15.49
C LEU A 46 -41.62 -14.85 -14.39
N PRO A 47 -42.20 -15.85 -13.70
CA PRO A 47 -43.01 -15.61 -12.51
C PRO A 47 -42.21 -14.84 -11.46
N ALA A 48 -42.84 -13.87 -10.79
CA ALA A 48 -42.18 -12.94 -9.86
C ALA A 48 -41.29 -13.62 -8.80
N ARG A 49 -41.70 -14.82 -8.32
CA ARG A 49 -40.93 -15.61 -7.36
C ARG A 49 -39.60 -16.12 -7.95
N VAL A 50 -39.62 -16.57 -9.20
CA VAL A 50 -38.44 -17.04 -9.92
C VAL A 50 -37.54 -15.84 -10.26
N ALA A 51 -38.14 -14.75 -10.74
CA ALA A 51 -37.42 -13.54 -11.11
C ALA A 51 -36.65 -12.92 -9.94
N ALA A 52 -37.23 -12.92 -8.73
CA ALA A 52 -36.57 -12.44 -7.52
C ALA A 52 -35.51 -13.42 -6.97
N SER A 53 -35.63 -14.71 -7.24
CA SER A 53 -34.68 -15.72 -6.73
C SER A 53 -33.33 -15.69 -7.45
N LEU A 54 -33.29 -15.30 -8.73
CA LEU A 54 -32.07 -15.26 -9.55
C LEU A 54 -30.96 -14.35 -8.98
N PRO A 55 -31.21 -13.05 -8.67
CA PRO A 55 -30.17 -12.20 -8.08
C PRO A 55 -29.75 -12.67 -6.69
N VAL A 56 -30.68 -13.20 -5.89
CA VAL A 56 -30.39 -13.73 -4.55
C VAL A 56 -29.47 -14.96 -4.64
N LEU A 57 -29.77 -15.91 -5.53
CA LEU A 57 -28.92 -17.08 -5.76
C LEU A 57 -27.54 -16.70 -6.29
N TRP A 58 -27.46 -15.69 -7.16
CA TRP A 58 -26.18 -15.18 -7.66
C TRP A 58 -25.34 -14.52 -6.56
N LEU A 59 -25.96 -13.73 -5.68
CA LEU A 59 -25.28 -13.15 -4.51
C LEU A 59 -24.81 -14.24 -3.54
N LEU A 60 -25.65 -15.23 -3.26
CA LEU A 60 -25.27 -16.38 -2.43
C LEU A 60 -24.11 -17.17 -3.04
N TYR A 61 -24.13 -17.39 -4.35
CA TYR A 61 -23.02 -18.00 -5.07
C TYR A 61 -21.74 -17.17 -4.93
N ARG A 62 -21.80 -15.84 -5.10
CA ARG A 62 -20.64 -14.97 -4.92
C ARG A 62 -20.11 -14.97 -3.49
N MET A 63 -20.99 -14.93 -2.48
CA MET A 63 -20.58 -15.03 -1.08
C MET A 63 -19.92 -16.37 -0.78
N PHE A 64 -20.49 -17.46 -1.31
CA PHE A 64 -19.93 -18.80 -1.14
C PHE A 64 -18.57 -18.95 -1.84
N LYS A 65 -18.45 -18.50 -3.09
CA LYS A 65 -17.19 -18.45 -3.85
C LYS A 65 -16.14 -17.63 -3.09
N ALA A 66 -16.48 -16.41 -2.66
CA ALA A 66 -15.58 -15.58 -1.86
C ALA A 66 -15.16 -16.27 -0.55
N THR A 67 -16.07 -17.00 0.12
CA THR A 67 -15.76 -17.75 1.33
C THR A 67 -14.81 -18.93 1.06
N ILE A 68 -14.93 -19.60 -0.09
CA ILE A 68 -14.00 -20.65 -0.51
C ILE A 68 -12.65 -20.05 -0.88
N ASP A 69 -12.65 -18.99 -1.71
CA ASP A 69 -11.43 -18.34 -2.19
C ASP A 69 -10.62 -17.74 -1.02
N THR A 70 -11.31 -17.17 -0.02
CA THR A 70 -10.67 -16.67 1.21
C THR A 70 -10.09 -17.78 2.10
N ARG A 71 -10.60 -19.01 2.02
CA ARG A 71 -10.01 -20.16 2.72
C ARG A 71 -8.72 -20.65 2.03
N GLY A 72 -8.57 -20.41 0.73
CA GLY A 72 -7.36 -20.73 -0.04
C GLY A 72 -6.23 -19.70 0.10
N LEU A 73 -6.56 -18.44 0.43
CA LEU A 73 -5.57 -17.37 0.60
C LEU A 73 -4.52 -17.63 1.70
N PHE A 74 -4.79 -18.54 2.63
CA PHE A 74 -3.86 -18.87 3.72
C PHE A 74 -3.22 -20.26 3.60
N THR A 75 -3.55 -21.05 2.58
CA THR A 75 -3.00 -22.41 2.42
C THR A 75 -1.73 -22.47 1.58
N THR A 76 -1.48 -21.48 0.71
CA THR A 76 -0.39 -21.53 -0.28
C THR A 76 0.92 -20.85 0.11
N SER A 77 1.02 -20.17 1.26
CA SER A 77 2.24 -19.39 1.58
C SER A 77 2.96 -19.73 2.89
N PHE A 78 2.49 -20.69 3.70
CA PHE A 78 3.13 -20.94 5.01
C PHE A 78 3.25 -22.42 5.43
N THR A 79 3.30 -23.37 4.50
CA THR A 79 3.44 -24.80 4.85
C THR A 79 4.83 -25.17 5.40
N ASP A 80 5.86 -24.36 5.15
CA ASP A 80 7.23 -24.59 5.64
C ASP A 80 7.63 -23.76 6.87
N ILE A 81 6.69 -23.05 7.50
CA ILE A 81 6.98 -22.42 8.80
C ILE A 81 6.94 -23.50 9.89
N LYS A 82 8.11 -24.09 10.16
CA LYS A 82 8.32 -24.85 11.40
C LYS A 82 8.08 -23.89 12.58
N GLN A 83 6.97 -24.07 13.29
CA GLN A 83 6.75 -23.47 14.61
C GLN A 83 7.81 -23.99 15.59
N ARG A 84 9.01 -23.43 15.51
CA ARG A 84 9.97 -23.51 16.61
C ARG A 84 9.66 -22.37 17.57
N ARG A 85 9.75 -22.67 18.86
CA ARG A 85 9.60 -21.72 19.95
C ARG A 85 10.75 -20.71 19.90
N TRP A 86 10.60 -19.66 19.10
CA TRP A 86 11.51 -18.52 19.10
C TRP A 86 11.13 -17.60 20.27
N THR A 87 12.11 -17.26 21.09
CA THR A 87 12.07 -16.16 22.05
C THR A 87 11.55 -14.86 21.39
N PRO A 88 11.01 -13.88 22.17
CA PRO A 88 10.11 -12.81 21.70
C PRO A 88 10.79 -11.70 20.90
N ASP A 89 11.58 -12.06 19.89
CA ASP A 89 12.14 -11.16 18.90
C ASP A 89 11.25 -11.17 17.66
N ILE A 90 9.99 -10.77 17.84
CA ILE A 90 9.09 -10.57 16.70
C ILE A 90 9.71 -9.41 15.91
N ILE A 91 10.14 -9.66 14.67
CA ILE A 91 10.67 -8.66 13.73
C ILE A 91 9.88 -7.36 13.75
N ASP A 92 8.55 -7.49 13.80
CA ASP A 92 7.61 -6.38 13.91
C ASP A 92 7.92 -5.47 15.11
N GLN A 93 8.26 -6.04 16.27
CA GLN A 93 8.66 -5.30 17.46
C GLN A 93 9.96 -4.53 17.23
N ILE A 94 10.95 -5.14 16.58
CA ILE A 94 12.23 -4.48 16.24
C ILE A 94 11.98 -3.25 15.36
N PHE A 95 11.22 -3.40 14.28
CA PHE A 95 10.90 -2.27 13.40
C PHE A 95 10.04 -1.21 14.11
N LYS A 96 9.07 -1.62 14.93
CA LYS A 96 8.27 -0.68 15.75
C LYS A 96 9.16 0.13 16.68
N ASP A 97 10.14 -0.50 17.31
CA ASP A 97 11.06 0.17 18.23
C ASP A 97 12.03 1.10 17.50
N MET A 98 12.51 0.74 16.29
CA MET A 98 13.26 1.67 15.43
C MET A 98 12.44 2.93 15.12
N TRP A 99 11.16 2.77 14.76
CA TRP A 99 10.30 3.92 14.48
C TRP A 99 9.99 4.72 15.73
N ARG A 100 9.75 4.09 16.89
CA ARG A 100 9.57 4.78 18.17
C ARG A 100 10.81 5.57 18.56
N GLU A 101 12.00 5.01 18.35
CA GLU A 101 13.27 5.70 18.59
C GLU A 101 13.40 6.94 17.70
N ALA A 102 13.06 6.83 16.41
CA ALA A 102 13.06 7.97 15.48
C ALA A 102 12.05 9.06 15.90
N GLU A 103 10.84 8.64 16.29
CA GLU A 103 9.74 9.51 16.72
C GLU A 103 10.04 10.25 18.03
N ASN A 104 10.55 9.55 19.05
CA ASN A 104 10.82 10.13 20.37
C ASN A 104 12.02 11.10 20.35
N ASN A 105 12.92 10.94 19.37
CA ASN A 105 14.15 11.71 19.25
C ASN A 105 14.21 12.49 17.92
N ARG A 106 13.04 12.92 17.41
CA ARG A 106 12.87 13.61 16.12
C ARG A 106 13.91 14.72 15.87
N SER A 107 14.13 15.58 16.86
CA SER A 107 15.10 16.68 16.76
C SER A 107 16.54 16.21 16.65
N ASN A 108 16.92 15.17 17.40
CA ASN A 108 18.28 14.64 17.44
C ASN A 108 18.63 13.94 16.14
N TRP A 109 17.67 13.18 15.59
CA TRP A 109 17.87 12.42 14.36
C TRP A 109 17.51 13.19 13.10
N THR A 110 17.02 14.42 13.24
CA THR A 110 16.49 15.25 12.14
C THR A 110 15.37 14.56 11.35
N TYR A 111 14.62 13.70 12.03
CA TYR A 111 13.54 12.90 11.48
C TYR A 111 12.26 13.74 11.34
N LEU A 112 11.71 13.76 10.13
CA LEU A 112 10.52 14.57 9.81
C LEU A 112 9.24 13.73 9.86
N GLY A 113 9.32 12.44 9.56
CA GLY A 113 8.17 11.52 9.59
C GLY A 113 8.27 10.44 8.53
N ARG A 114 7.21 9.64 8.39
CA ARG A 114 7.15 8.55 7.41
C ARG A 114 5.73 8.31 6.90
N SER A 115 5.63 7.59 5.80
CA SER A 115 4.36 7.04 5.32
C SER A 115 3.75 6.04 6.31
N ALA A 116 2.44 5.80 6.17
CA ALA A 116 1.87 4.54 6.64
C ALA A 116 2.60 3.35 6.00
N THR A 117 2.45 2.18 6.60
CA THR A 117 3.00 0.94 6.05
C THR A 117 2.37 0.69 4.69
N LEU A 118 3.20 0.69 3.64
CA LEU A 118 2.83 0.25 2.30
C LEU A 118 3.14 -1.24 2.19
N CYS A 119 2.36 -1.96 1.39
CA CYS A 119 2.46 -3.40 1.27
C CYS A 119 2.29 -3.80 -0.19
N ASP A 120 3.24 -4.57 -0.70
CA ASP A 120 3.14 -5.23 -2.00
C ASP A 120 2.95 -6.73 -1.76
N THR A 121 1.87 -7.25 -2.37
CA THR A 121 1.45 -8.66 -2.33
C THR A 121 1.05 -9.11 -3.74
N SER A 122 1.61 -8.48 -4.77
CA SER A 122 1.24 -8.72 -6.17
C SER A 122 1.74 -10.05 -6.73
N ASP A 123 2.76 -10.65 -6.10
CA ASP A 123 3.29 -11.97 -6.45
C ASP A 123 3.04 -13.04 -5.37
N ALA A 124 3.34 -14.29 -5.72
CA ALA A 124 3.26 -15.42 -4.80
C ALA A 124 4.56 -15.66 -3.99
N ALA A 125 5.59 -14.83 -4.20
CA ALA A 125 6.91 -15.01 -3.62
C ALA A 125 7.00 -14.47 -2.18
N GLY A 126 6.12 -13.53 -1.81
CA GLY A 126 6.00 -13.08 -0.43
C GLY A 126 5.22 -11.79 -0.26
N THR A 127 5.47 -11.14 0.87
CA THR A 127 4.91 -9.82 1.19
C THR A 127 6.04 -8.83 1.40
N THR A 128 6.10 -7.79 0.56
CA THR A 128 7.08 -6.72 0.71
C THR A 128 6.44 -5.57 1.49
N THR A 129 6.99 -5.28 2.67
CA THR A 129 6.56 -4.14 3.48
C THR A 129 7.48 -2.94 3.23
N ILE A 130 6.89 -1.79 2.92
CA ILE A 130 7.63 -0.59 2.47
C ILE A 130 7.27 0.59 3.37
N TRP A 131 8.29 1.37 3.75
CA TRP A 131 8.13 2.65 4.44
C TRP A 131 8.92 3.72 3.71
N LEU A 132 8.27 4.85 3.43
CA LEU A 132 8.94 6.05 2.95
C LEU A 132 9.18 6.98 4.15
N SER A 133 10.44 7.13 4.54
CA SER A 133 10.83 8.00 5.65
C SER A 133 11.50 9.28 5.14
N TYR A 134 11.22 10.39 5.80
CA TYR A 134 11.74 11.71 5.45
C TYR A 134 12.62 12.25 6.57
N TRP A 135 13.78 12.77 6.17
CA TRP A 135 14.84 13.25 7.04
C TRP A 135 15.28 14.62 6.55
N LYS A 136 15.59 15.53 7.47
CA LYS A 136 16.01 16.90 7.13
C LYS A 136 17.40 16.91 6.50
N ASP A 137 18.29 16.04 6.97
CA ASP A 137 19.66 15.94 6.48
C ASP A 137 20.24 14.52 6.60
N LEU A 138 21.31 14.26 5.83
CA LEU A 138 22.01 12.98 5.84
C LEU A 138 22.76 12.73 7.14
N LYS A 139 23.12 13.77 7.90
CA LYS A 139 23.88 13.64 9.15
C LYS A 139 23.02 12.98 10.22
N GLY A 140 21.79 13.45 10.42
CA GLY A 140 20.82 12.89 11.34
C GLY A 140 20.40 11.47 10.96
N LEU A 141 20.10 11.24 9.68
CA LEU A 141 19.81 9.89 9.17
C LEU A 141 20.96 8.91 9.44
N ARG A 142 22.20 9.31 9.13
CA ARG A 142 23.38 8.48 9.39
C ARG A 142 23.58 8.22 10.89
N ALA A 143 23.34 9.22 11.75
CA ALA A 143 23.44 9.04 13.19
C ALA A 143 22.38 8.04 13.70
N PHE A 144 21.14 8.16 13.24
CA PHE A 144 20.07 7.21 13.55
C PHE A 144 20.37 5.79 13.06
N ALA A 145 20.91 5.63 11.86
CA ALA A 145 21.29 4.31 11.32
C ALA A 145 22.38 3.61 12.17
N ASN A 146 23.17 4.38 12.92
CA ASN A 146 24.17 3.87 13.86
C ASN A 146 23.66 3.75 15.31
N SER A 147 22.40 4.11 15.58
CA SER A 147 21.79 3.98 16.91
C SER A 147 21.61 2.52 17.31
N ALA A 148 21.51 2.26 18.62
CA ALA A 148 21.29 0.91 19.14
C ALA A 148 20.01 0.26 18.59
N ALA A 149 18.92 1.03 18.44
CA ALA A 149 17.65 0.52 17.93
C ALA A 149 17.76 0.02 16.48
N HIS A 150 18.42 0.80 15.61
CA HIS A 150 18.64 0.39 14.22
C HIS A 150 19.65 -0.76 14.11
N ARG A 151 20.75 -0.67 14.86
CA ARG A 151 21.80 -1.70 14.86
C ARG A 151 21.31 -3.05 15.35
N LEU A 152 20.37 -3.10 16.30
CA LEU A 152 19.76 -4.34 16.74
C LEU A 152 19.17 -5.15 15.58
N GLY A 153 18.39 -4.52 14.70
CA GLY A 153 17.79 -5.21 13.56
C GLY A 153 18.83 -5.56 12.49
N GLN A 154 19.74 -4.64 12.19
CA GLN A 154 20.80 -4.87 11.20
C GLN A 154 21.73 -6.02 11.62
N ASP A 155 22.16 -6.04 12.87
CA ASP A 155 23.08 -7.06 13.38
C ASP A 155 22.39 -8.44 13.43
N ARG A 156 21.09 -8.50 13.77
CA ARG A 156 20.31 -9.74 13.73
C ARG A 156 20.08 -10.26 12.31
N PHE A 157 19.82 -9.38 11.36
CA PHE A 157 19.72 -9.73 9.96
C PHE A 157 21.05 -10.28 9.42
N ASN A 158 22.15 -9.58 9.72
CA ASN A 158 23.51 -10.01 9.34
C ASN A 158 23.88 -11.35 9.97
N ALA A 159 23.45 -11.60 11.22
CA ALA A 159 23.58 -12.89 11.91
C ALA A 159 22.61 -13.98 11.41
N LYS A 160 21.89 -13.73 10.29
CA LYS A 160 20.96 -14.67 9.65
C LYS A 160 19.87 -15.20 10.58
N ARG A 161 19.42 -14.39 11.54
CA ARG A 161 18.33 -14.74 12.47
C ARG A 161 16.97 -14.82 11.77
N PHE A 162 16.84 -14.22 10.59
CA PHE A 162 15.61 -14.17 9.79
C PHE A 162 15.90 -14.70 8.38
N PRO A 163 16.08 -16.03 8.19
CA PRO A 163 16.51 -16.61 6.91
C PRO A 163 15.49 -16.46 5.78
N TYR A 164 14.23 -16.18 6.12
CA TYR A 164 13.10 -15.97 5.21
C TYR A 164 12.91 -14.50 4.79
N MET A 165 13.76 -13.58 5.28
CA MET A 165 13.61 -12.16 5.06
C MET A 165 14.69 -11.64 4.11
N GLY A 166 14.29 -10.84 3.14
CA GLY A 166 15.16 -9.90 2.43
C GLY A 166 15.00 -8.49 2.99
N ILE A 167 16.07 -7.68 2.93
CA ILE A 167 16.03 -6.25 3.24
C ILE A 167 16.65 -5.50 2.07
N MET A 168 15.98 -4.45 1.61
CA MET A 168 16.52 -3.46 0.69
C MET A 168 16.29 -2.06 1.24
N HIS A 169 17.10 -1.10 0.81
CA HIS A 169 16.88 0.31 1.10
C HIS A 169 17.36 1.18 -0.07
N GLU A 170 16.62 2.24 -0.36
CA GLU A 170 17.03 3.26 -1.33
C GLU A 170 17.02 4.61 -0.62
N THR A 171 18.13 5.34 -0.74
CA THR A 171 18.29 6.65 -0.10
C THR A 171 18.55 7.69 -1.18
N PHE A 172 17.61 8.63 -1.31
CA PHE A 172 17.73 9.77 -2.23
C PHE A 172 17.97 11.05 -1.43
N HIS A 173 18.89 11.88 -1.90
CA HIS A 173 19.18 13.19 -1.31
C HIS A 173 18.94 14.28 -2.33
N ALA A 174 17.95 15.13 -2.07
CA ALA A 174 17.64 16.30 -2.88
C ALA A 174 18.00 17.57 -2.10
N PRO A 175 19.01 18.35 -2.56
CA PRO A 175 19.35 19.63 -1.94
C PRO A 175 18.16 20.59 -1.94
N ASN A 176 18.22 21.62 -1.08
CA ASN A 176 17.21 22.67 -1.07
C ASN A 176 17.07 23.31 -2.47
N GLY A 177 15.82 23.51 -2.91
CA GLY A 177 15.51 24.00 -4.25
C GLY A 177 15.74 23.00 -5.38
N SER A 178 16.02 21.72 -5.10
CA SER A 178 16.11 20.64 -6.12
C SER A 178 14.90 19.71 -6.12
N TRP A 179 13.83 20.07 -5.41
CA TRP A 179 12.63 19.27 -5.31
C TRP A 179 11.40 20.15 -5.19
N GLU A 180 10.27 19.63 -5.65
CA GLU A 180 8.95 20.20 -5.48
C GLU A 180 7.97 19.05 -5.20
N ALA A 181 6.94 19.30 -4.39
CA ALA A 181 5.80 18.41 -4.25
C ALA A 181 4.51 19.18 -4.57
N ILE A 182 3.74 18.67 -5.53
CA ILE A 182 2.49 19.27 -6.00
C ILE A 182 1.34 18.36 -5.57
N TYR A 183 0.30 18.97 -5.01
CA TYR A 183 -0.92 18.29 -4.61
C TYR A 183 -2.10 19.01 -5.27
N ASP A 184 -2.89 18.30 -6.06
CA ASP A 184 -4.14 18.78 -6.64
C ASP A 184 -5.22 17.72 -6.42
N SER A 185 -6.33 18.12 -5.81
CA SER A 185 -7.48 17.24 -5.50
C SER A 185 -7.08 15.92 -4.82
N PHE A 186 -5.96 15.93 -4.10
CA PHE A 186 -5.39 14.77 -3.44
C PHE A 186 -5.24 15.06 -1.95
N ARG A 187 -5.58 14.09 -1.10
CA ARG A 187 -5.35 14.22 0.34
C ARG A 187 -3.86 14.43 0.62
N LEU A 188 -3.52 15.21 1.63
CA LEU A 188 -2.11 15.37 2.00
C LEU A 188 -1.51 13.99 2.33
N TRP A 189 -0.38 13.69 1.69
CA TRP A 189 0.34 12.43 1.84
C TRP A 189 1.85 12.64 1.63
N GLY A 190 2.69 11.76 2.18
CA GLY A 190 4.14 11.88 2.06
C GLY A 190 4.66 13.18 2.66
N ILE A 191 5.51 13.91 1.91
CA ILE A 191 6.17 15.14 2.39
C ILE A 191 5.18 16.25 2.81
N GLY A 192 3.98 16.29 2.20
CA GLY A 192 2.93 17.26 2.53
C GLY A 192 2.27 17.06 3.90
N THR A 193 2.50 15.90 4.56
CA THR A 193 2.02 15.63 5.94
C THR A 193 3.07 15.92 7.00
N LEU A 194 4.30 16.23 6.60
CA LEU A 194 5.38 16.44 7.54
C LEU A 194 5.15 17.74 8.32
N LYS A 195 5.46 17.67 9.62
CA LYS A 195 5.47 18.80 10.53
C LYS A 195 6.93 19.08 10.85
N TYR A 196 7.37 20.32 10.64
CA TYR A 196 8.69 20.75 11.10
C TYR A 196 8.51 21.63 12.33
N ALA A 197 9.41 21.41 13.29
CA ALA A 197 9.60 22.26 14.46
C ALA A 197 9.97 23.69 14.02
N VAL A 198 9.19 24.68 14.43
CA VAL A 198 9.51 26.11 14.28
C VAL A 198 9.56 26.75 15.66
N GLY A 199 10.76 26.92 16.21
CA GLY A 199 11.00 27.57 17.50
C GLY A 199 12.39 27.24 18.08
N GLU A 200 12.95 28.14 18.89
CA GLU A 200 14.16 27.90 19.69
C GLU A 200 13.76 27.51 21.13
N GLY A 201 13.13 26.34 21.30
CA GLY A 201 12.71 25.88 22.63
C GLY A 201 11.99 24.54 22.59
N ARG A 202 12.14 23.74 23.66
CA ARG A 202 11.46 22.43 23.80
C ARG A 202 9.93 22.54 23.82
N ASP A 203 9.39 23.73 24.15
CA ASP A 203 7.96 23.96 24.38
C ASP A 203 7.27 24.83 23.30
N GLU A 204 7.99 25.29 22.28
CA GLU A 204 7.45 26.15 21.19
C GLU A 204 7.56 25.47 19.81
N LEU A 205 7.19 24.20 19.71
CA LEU A 205 7.16 23.51 18.42
C LEU A 205 5.80 23.69 17.74
N GLU A 206 5.58 24.86 17.14
CA GLU A 206 4.40 25.09 16.31
C GLU A 206 4.51 24.30 15.00
N PRO A 207 3.61 23.34 14.72
CA PRO A 207 3.67 22.55 13.50
C PRO A 207 3.20 23.40 12.31
N ARG A 208 4.13 24.07 11.63
CA ARG A 208 3.81 24.68 10.34
C ARG A 208 3.64 23.62 9.27
N GLY A 209 2.56 23.75 8.50
CA GLY A 209 2.39 22.98 7.27
C GLY A 209 3.53 23.28 6.28
N ALA A 210 4.06 22.23 5.64
CA ALA A 210 5.12 22.35 4.65
C ALA A 210 4.65 22.99 3.32
N LEU A 211 3.34 23.10 3.12
CA LEU A 211 2.76 23.54 1.84
C LEU A 211 2.57 25.04 1.76
N LYS A 212 2.84 25.58 0.58
CA LYS A 212 2.60 26.98 0.21
C LYS A 212 1.60 27.02 -0.94
N VAL A 213 0.70 28.01 -0.93
CA VAL A 213 -0.24 28.22 -2.04
C VAL A 213 0.55 28.59 -3.30
N ASN A 214 0.21 27.95 -4.41
CA ASN A 214 0.84 28.18 -5.70
C ASN A 214 0.46 29.57 -6.27
N PRO A 215 1.41 30.47 -6.55
CA PRO A 215 1.13 31.73 -7.24
C PRO A 215 0.67 31.46 -8.69
N ARG A 216 -0.38 32.15 -9.16
CA ARG A 216 -0.82 32.04 -10.55
C ARG A 216 0.33 32.42 -11.50
N GLY A 217 0.57 31.58 -12.51
CA GLY A 217 1.59 31.81 -13.54
C GLY A 217 3.03 31.45 -13.13
N SER A 218 3.25 30.86 -11.96
CA SER A 218 4.61 30.46 -11.56
C SER A 218 5.06 29.18 -12.26
N SER A 219 6.34 29.10 -12.63
CA SER A 219 6.97 27.87 -13.13
C SER A 219 7.58 27.04 -11.98
N MET A 220 7.85 25.75 -12.23
CA MET A 220 8.57 24.87 -11.29
C MET A 220 9.89 25.50 -10.83
N PHE A 221 10.69 26.03 -11.77
CA PHE A 221 11.95 26.72 -11.45
C PHE A 221 11.73 27.91 -10.52
N SER A 222 10.75 28.76 -10.81
CA SER A 222 10.46 29.93 -9.96
C SER A 222 10.04 29.53 -8.53
N ARG A 223 9.27 28.45 -8.37
CA ARG A 223 8.84 27.95 -7.05
C ARG A 223 9.96 27.30 -6.26
N MET A 224 10.93 26.70 -6.96
CA MET A 224 12.16 26.21 -6.36
C MET A 224 13.21 27.31 -6.08
N GLY A 225 12.89 28.58 -6.35
CA GLY A 225 13.81 29.71 -6.18
C GLY A 225 14.94 29.75 -7.20
N ARG A 226 14.78 29.09 -8.35
CA ARG A 226 15.73 29.07 -9.46
C ARG A 226 15.33 30.05 -10.56
N ARG A 227 16.32 30.67 -11.19
CA ARG A 227 16.11 31.42 -12.44
C ARG A 227 15.94 30.42 -13.60
N GLN A 228 15.05 30.73 -14.53
CA GLN A 228 14.89 30.02 -15.80
C GLN A 228 16.07 30.32 -16.72
#